data_AF-A0A1H7MYJ7-F1
#
_entry.id   AF-A0A1H7MYJ7-F1
#
_cell.length_a   1.000
_cell.length_b   1.000
_cell.length_c   1.000
_cell.angle_alpha   90.00
_cell.angle_beta   90.00
_cell.angle_gamma   90.00
#
_symmetry.space_group_name_H-M   'P 1'
#
loop_
_entity.id
_entity.type
_entity.pdbx_description
1 polymer ?
#
loop_
_entity_poly.entity_id
_entity_poly.type
_entity_poly.pdbx_seq_one_letter_code
_entity_poly.pdbx_strand_id
1 'polypeptide(L)'
;MMYLEDETVIGYYLPSLGDGLIIAKTPAARLALTKLHLRKQDCLIFPQDNINLVNFLSDNGHTATSSTKRMRLGASLPLKMKNIYNRIGGNLG
;
A
#
# COMPACT_ATOMS: atom_id res chain seq x y z
N MET A 1 -7.73 8.41 -7.76
CA MET A 1 -9.03 8.24 -7.08
C MET A 1 -8.87 8.59 -5.61
N MET A 2 -9.88 9.20 -4.98
CA MET A 2 -9.86 9.59 -3.57
C MET A 2 -11.00 8.88 -2.82
N TYR A 3 -10.75 8.51 -1.57
CA TYR A 3 -11.74 7.96 -0.64
C TYR A 3 -12.04 9.01 0.42
N LEU A 4 -13.31 9.42 0.50
CA LEU A 4 -13.80 10.46 1.41
C LEU A 4 -14.68 9.84 2.49
N GLU A 5 -14.47 10.24 3.74
CA GLU A 5 -15.40 10.04 4.85
C GLU A 5 -15.61 11.42 5.49
N ASP A 6 -16.85 11.85 5.69
CA ASP A 6 -17.20 13.14 6.30
C ASP A 6 -16.42 14.33 5.71
N GLU A 7 -16.45 14.45 4.37
CA GLU A 7 -15.72 15.47 3.59
C GLU A 7 -14.19 15.47 3.74
N THR A 8 -13.63 14.49 4.45
CA THR A 8 -12.20 14.36 4.70
C THR A 8 -11.59 13.29 3.81
N VAL A 9 -10.44 13.60 3.20
CA VAL A 9 -9.68 12.59 2.43
C VAL A 9 -9.00 11.61 3.39
N ILE A 10 -9.49 10.37 3.38
CA ILE A 10 -9.01 9.28 4.23
C ILE A 10 -8.00 8.40 3.51
N GLY A 11 -8.07 8.34 2.17
CA GLY A 11 -7.10 7.67 1.34
C GLY A 11 -7.14 8.09 -0.11
N TYR A 12 -6.10 7.75 -0.85
CA TYR A 12 -6.02 8.00 -2.28
C TYR A 12 -5.23 6.89 -3.00
N TYR A 13 -5.58 6.69 -4.26
CA TYR A 13 -4.94 5.78 -5.19
C TYR A 13 -4.53 6.55 -6.45
N LEU A 14 -3.24 6.50 -6.79
CA LEU A 14 -2.67 7.12 -7.98
C LEU A 14 -2.16 6.01 -8.92
N PRO A 15 -3.02 5.46 -9.81
CA PRO A 15 -2.69 4.30 -10.64
C PRO A 15 -1.50 4.56 -11.59
N SER A 16 -1.37 5.78 -12.09
CA SER A 16 -0.32 6.16 -13.04
C SER A 16 1.00 6.56 -12.36
N LEU A 17 1.04 6.61 -11.02
CA LEU A 17 2.25 6.97 -10.29
C LEU A 17 3.03 5.71 -9.92
N GLY A 18 3.98 5.37 -10.78
CA GLY A 18 4.89 4.23 -10.61
C GLY A 18 4.14 2.89 -10.51
N ASP A 19 4.41 2.12 -9.45
CA ASP A 19 3.75 0.84 -9.17
C ASP A 19 2.25 1.00 -8.84
N GLY A 20 1.74 2.24 -8.72
CA GLY A 20 0.35 2.57 -8.47
C GLY A 20 0.06 2.91 -7.02
N LEU A 21 0.67 3.99 -6.52
CA LEU A 21 0.66 4.38 -5.10
C LEU A 21 -0.73 4.32 -4.45
N ILE A 22 -0.81 3.65 -3.30
CA ILE A 22 -2.00 3.63 -2.43
C ILE A 22 -1.60 4.06 -1.02
N ILE A 23 -2.24 5.12 -0.53
CA ILE A 23 -2.10 5.59 0.85
C ILE A 23 -3.48 5.71 1.48
N ALA A 24 -3.67 5.12 2.66
CA ALA A 24 -4.96 5.16 3.35
C ALA A 24 -4.86 5.01 4.88
N LYS A 25 -5.71 5.76 5.60
CA LYS A 25 -5.70 5.83 7.06
C LYS A 25 -6.63 4.83 7.74
N THR A 26 -7.78 4.51 7.15
CA THR A 26 -8.79 3.60 7.74
C THR A 26 -8.81 2.24 7.04
N PRO A 27 -9.14 1.14 7.74
CA PRO A 27 -9.30 -0.18 7.14
C PRO A 27 -10.23 -0.20 5.91
N ALA A 28 -11.35 0.54 5.97
CA ALA A 28 -12.30 0.64 4.88
C ALA A 28 -11.68 1.25 3.61
N ALA A 29 -11.01 2.40 3.74
CA ALA A 29 -10.34 3.06 2.62
C ALA A 29 -9.23 2.17 2.01
N ARG A 30 -8.44 1.51 2.86
CA ARG A 30 -7.35 0.62 2.42
C ARG A 30 -7.88 -0.52 1.58
N LEU A 31 -8.91 -1.22 2.09
CA LEU A 31 -9.52 -2.35 1.40
C LEU A 31 -10.16 -1.94 0.07
N ALA A 32 -10.92 -0.83 0.06
CA ALA A 32 -11.59 -0.35 -1.13
C ALA A 32 -10.58 0.02 -2.25
N LEU A 33 -9.52 0.73 -1.90
CA LEU A 33 -8.49 1.17 -2.86
C LEU A 33 -7.62 0.00 -3.34
N THR A 34 -7.25 -0.95 -2.45
CA THR A 34 -6.53 -2.16 -2.85
C THR A 34 -7.37 -3.02 -3.79
N LYS A 35 -8.66 -3.24 -3.50
CA LYS A 35 -9.56 -3.98 -4.42
C LYS A 35 -9.66 -3.30 -5.78
N LEU A 36 -9.69 -1.96 -5.81
CA LEU A 36 -9.72 -1.20 -7.05
C LEU A 36 -8.43 -1.39 -7.86
N HIS A 37 -7.28 -1.40 -7.19
CA HIS A 37 -5.97 -1.65 -7.80
C HIS A 37 -5.88 -3.06 -8.39
N LEU A 38 -6.28 -4.08 -7.61
CA LEU A 38 -6.25 -5.49 -8.01
C LEU A 38 -7.19 -5.84 -9.18
N ARG A 39 -8.15 -4.97 -9.53
CA ARG A 39 -8.95 -5.11 -10.76
C ARG A 39 -8.19 -4.75 -12.03
N LYS A 40 -7.09 -4.01 -11.91
CA LYS A 40 -6.31 -3.48 -13.04
C LYS A 40 -4.87 -3.97 -13.07
N GLN A 41 -4.32 -4.36 -11.92
CA GLN A 41 -2.92 -4.71 -11.74
C GLN A 41 -2.84 -5.97 -10.87
N ASP A 42 -2.04 -6.95 -11.28
CA ASP A 42 -1.96 -8.26 -10.63
C ASP A 42 -0.91 -8.32 -9.51
N CYS A 43 -0.26 -7.20 -9.19
CA CYS A 43 0.85 -7.14 -8.26
C CYS A 43 0.70 -5.96 -7.30
N LEU A 44 0.94 -6.20 -6.02
CA LEU A 44 0.92 -5.20 -4.96
C LEU A 44 2.25 -5.23 -4.22
N ILE A 45 2.92 -4.09 -4.07
CA ILE A 45 4.22 -3.99 -3.39
C ILE A 45 4.11 -3.04 -2.20
N PHE A 46 4.22 -3.59 -0.99
CA PHE A 46 3.92 -2.86 0.24
C PHE A 46 4.83 -3.30 1.40
N PRO A 47 4.87 -2.53 2.52
CA PRO A 47 5.68 -2.90 3.69
C PRO A 47 5.19 -4.19 4.34
N GLN A 48 6.11 -5.13 4.60
CA GLN A 48 5.81 -6.44 5.19
C GLN A 48 5.12 -6.35 6.57
N ASP A 49 5.37 -5.28 7.34
CA ASP A 49 4.77 -5.06 8.65
C ASP A 49 3.25 -4.78 8.60
N ASN A 50 2.66 -4.65 7.40
CA ASN A 50 1.22 -4.46 7.23
C ASN A 50 0.49 -5.81 7.30
N ILE A 51 0.51 -6.44 8.49
CA ILE A 51 -0.03 -7.79 8.75
C ILE A 51 -1.49 -7.91 8.29
N ASN A 52 -2.29 -6.86 8.49
CA ASN A 52 -3.69 -6.84 8.05
C ASN A 52 -3.83 -7.02 6.52
N LEU A 53 -2.92 -6.43 5.74
CA LEU A 53 -2.93 -6.56 4.28
C LEU A 53 -2.40 -7.92 3.85
N VAL A 54 -1.38 -8.44 4.52
CA VAL A 54 -0.87 -9.80 4.29
C VAL A 54 -1.99 -10.83 4.49
N ASN A 55 -2.69 -10.76 5.62
CA ASN A 55 -3.80 -11.66 5.92
C ASN A 55 -4.91 -11.54 4.89
N PHE A 56 -5.34 -10.30 4.58
CA PHE A 56 -6.35 -10.07 3.55
C PHE A 56 -5.97 -10.70 2.19
N LEU A 57 -4.73 -10.51 1.74
CA LEU A 57 -4.26 -11.07 0.47
C LEU A 57 -4.22 -12.61 0.53
N SER A 58 -3.72 -13.17 1.62
CA SER A 58 -3.68 -14.62 1.84
C SER A 58 -5.08 -15.24 1.83
N ASP A 59 -6.04 -14.63 2.52
CA ASP A 59 -7.43 -15.09 2.58
C ASP A 59 -8.13 -15.02 1.20
N ASN A 60 -7.62 -14.18 0.30
CA ASN A 60 -8.11 -14.03 -1.07
C ASN A 60 -7.26 -14.81 -2.10
N GLY A 61 -6.39 -15.73 -1.65
CA GLY A 61 -5.63 -16.63 -2.52
C GLY A 61 -4.40 -16.00 -3.17
N HIS A 62 -3.96 -14.82 -2.73
CA HIS A 62 -2.73 -14.20 -3.21
C HIS A 62 -1.53 -14.67 -2.39
N THR A 63 -0.39 -14.91 -3.07
CA THR A 63 0.86 -15.35 -2.44
C THR A 63 1.97 -14.33 -2.64
N ALA A 64 2.82 -14.18 -1.63
CA ALA A 64 3.99 -13.31 -1.72
C ALA A 64 5.05 -13.94 -2.65
N THR A 65 5.48 -13.20 -3.66
CA THR A 65 6.44 -13.69 -4.66
C THR A 65 7.89 -13.34 -4.32
N SER A 66 8.12 -12.15 -3.74
CA SER A 66 9.45 -11.68 -3.36
C SER A 66 9.36 -10.65 -2.24
N SER A 67 10.46 -10.44 -1.55
CA SER A 67 10.62 -9.34 -0.60
C SER A 67 12.00 -8.70 -0.80
N THR A 68 12.09 -7.42 -0.48
CA THR A 68 13.37 -6.70 -0.47
C THR A 68 13.48 -5.89 0.82
N LYS A 69 14.70 -5.76 1.32
CA LYS A 69 14.97 -5.02 2.55
C LYS A 69 15.22 -3.56 2.22
N ARG A 70 14.38 -2.67 2.73
CA ARG A 70 14.65 -1.22 2.68
C ARG A 70 15.87 -0.92 3.56
N MET A 71 16.93 -0.39 2.94
CA MET A 71 18.17 -0.02 3.63
C MET A 71 18.23 1.50 3.85
N ARG A 72 18.92 1.92 4.90
CA ARG A 72 19.20 3.33 5.21
C ARG A 72 20.58 3.45 5.82
N LEU A 73 21.35 4.43 5.36
CA LEU A 73 22.61 4.83 6.00
C LEU A 73 22.34 6.04 6.90
N GLY A 74 22.75 5.98 8.16
CA GLY A 74 22.57 7.06 9.14
C GLY A 74 21.39 6.89 10.12
N ALA A 75 21.11 7.97 10.86
CA ALA A 75 20.20 7.99 12.01
C ALA A 75 18.76 7.58 11.68
N SER A 76 18.04 7.07 12.69
CA SER A 76 16.66 6.59 12.51
C SER A 76 15.64 7.69 12.38
N LEU A 77 14.85 7.61 11.31
CA LEU A 77 13.70 8.46 11.06
C LEU A 77 12.43 7.72 11.49
N PRO A 78 11.52 8.36 12.25
CA PRO A 78 10.23 7.79 12.60
C PRO A 78 9.32 7.76 11.37
N LEU A 79 9.46 6.72 10.54
CA LEU A 79 8.74 6.58 9.28
C LEU A 79 7.37 5.89 9.51
N LYS A 80 6.28 6.56 9.12
CA LYS A 80 4.92 6.03 9.25
C LYS A 80 4.52 5.22 8.00
N MET A 81 5.20 4.10 7.77
CA MET A 81 4.91 3.21 6.63
C MET A 81 3.56 2.46 6.75
N LYS A 82 2.95 2.47 7.94
CA LYS A 82 1.68 1.79 8.24
C LYS A 82 0.49 2.19 7.37
N ASN A 83 0.58 3.30 6.65
CA ASN A 83 -0.49 3.81 5.80
C ASN A 83 -0.21 3.58 4.30
N ILE A 84 0.90 2.96 3.93
CA ILE A 84 1.24 2.64 2.53
C ILE A 84 0.77 1.23 2.22
N TYR A 85 -0.09 1.13 1.22
CA TYR A 85 -0.71 -0.12 0.76
C TYR A 85 -0.25 -0.53 -0.64
N ASN A 86 0.40 0.41 -1.35
CA ASN A 86 1.21 0.12 -2.53
C ASN A 86 2.23 1.25 -2.68
N ARG A 87 3.49 0.94 -2.99
CA ARG A 87 4.56 1.94 -3.12
C ARG A 87 4.51 2.67 -4.47
N ILE A 88 5.42 3.62 -4.68
CA ILE A 88 5.64 4.26 -5.99
C ILE A 88 6.65 3.46 -6.82
N GLY A 89 7.74 2.97 -6.22
CA GLY A 89 8.78 2.23 -6.94
C GLY A 89 10.00 1.98 -6.07
N GLY A 90 10.80 0.97 -6.41
CA GLY A 90 12.00 0.62 -5.63
C GLY A 90 13.09 1.69 -5.64
N ASN A 91 13.14 2.53 -6.68
CA ASN A 91 14.08 3.63 -6.84
C ASN A 91 13.69 4.90 -6.04
N LEU A 92 12.43 5.02 -5.63
CA LEU A 92 11.90 6.18 -4.90
C LEU A 92 11.68 5.90 -3.40
N GLY A 93 12.09 4.71 -2.96
CA GLY A 93 12.09 4.29 -1.56
C GLY A 93 10.79 3.64 -1.10
#